data_AF-A0A3L7TLF2-F1
#
_entry.id   AF-A0A3L7TLF2-F1
#
_cell.length_a   1.000
_cell.length_b   1.000
_cell.length_c   1.000
_cell.angle_alpha   90.00
_cell.angle_beta   90.00
_cell.angle_gamma   90.00
#
_symmetry.space_group_name_H-M   'P 1'
#
loop_
_entity.id
_entity.type
_entity.pdbx_description
1 polymer ?
#
loop_
_entity_poly.entity_id
_entity_poly.type
_entity_poly.pdbx_seq_one_letter_code
_entity_poly.pdbx_strand_id
1 'polypeptide(L)'
;MSTARSPSVRIYRRVSTRWDPLRDSLIAADFHQVVPPDAFAEWEYINDRNTRVRFAPNVLLVEAVDGTAADDFDRAHRGACPSDHAIPDGGAEPERVTLIAGSDEAGKGERERSIAVAAVLMPRAMEGEALARGVRDSKSCTAAEVRELARWIESAFAHCTQAIHPSLRAEALHAHASNETRLLTAMHAHCLRALHAKAAFSLARVDRFAPNRPVAAALALTHPLILIDECVRGERHLAVAAASILARAVSLR
;
A
#
# COMPACT_ATOMS: atom_id res chain seq x y z
N MET A 1 -6.58 14.53 -7.84
CA MET A 1 -6.89 13.19 -8.43
C MET A 1 -7.97 12.57 -7.58
N SER A 2 -8.98 11.94 -8.17
CA SER A 2 -10.05 11.28 -7.43
C SER A 2 -9.60 9.93 -6.88
N THR A 3 -10.12 9.55 -5.72
CA THR A 3 -10.02 8.18 -5.20
C THR A 3 -10.68 7.22 -6.20
N ALA A 4 -10.03 6.10 -6.48
CA ALA A 4 -10.47 5.13 -7.49
C ALA A 4 -10.28 3.68 -6.99
N ARG A 5 -10.89 2.74 -7.72
CA ARG A 5 -10.63 1.30 -7.49
C ARG A 5 -9.16 1.00 -7.76
N SER A 6 -8.59 0.10 -6.96
CA SER A 6 -7.23 -0.35 -7.13
C SER A 6 -7.10 -1.18 -8.41
N PRO A 7 -5.98 -1.04 -9.15
CA PRO A 7 -5.68 -1.93 -10.27
C PRO A 7 -5.67 -3.39 -9.79
N SER A 8 -5.82 -4.31 -10.72
CA SER A 8 -5.56 -5.72 -10.43
C SER A 8 -4.08 -5.95 -10.25
N VAL A 9 -3.72 -6.49 -9.09
CA VAL A 9 -2.33 -6.66 -8.70
C VAL A 9 -1.94 -8.14 -8.77
N ARG A 10 -0.76 -8.41 -9.32
CA ARG A 10 -0.07 -9.70 -9.25
C ARG A 10 1.29 -9.50 -8.59
N ILE A 11 1.63 -10.39 -7.67
CA ILE A 11 2.93 -10.41 -7.00
C ILE A 11 3.67 -11.67 -7.44
N TYR A 12 4.78 -11.50 -8.16
CA TYR A 12 5.67 -12.58 -8.52
C TYR A 12 6.84 -12.55 -7.54
N ARG A 13 7.00 -13.63 -6.77
CA ARG A 13 8.17 -13.82 -5.91
C ARG A 13 9.15 -14.71 -6.64
N ARG A 14 10.35 -14.21 -6.89
CA ARG A 14 11.39 -14.90 -7.67
C ARG A 14 12.71 -14.78 -6.94
N VAL A 15 13.45 -15.89 -6.85
CA VAL A 15 14.73 -15.95 -6.15
C VAL A 15 15.89 -15.50 -7.05
N SER A 16 15.66 -15.44 -8.36
CA SER A 16 16.67 -15.09 -9.35
C SER A 16 16.87 -13.58 -9.51
N THR A 17 18.11 -13.21 -9.80
CA THR A 17 18.56 -11.83 -10.05
C THR A 17 18.64 -11.47 -11.53
N ARG A 18 18.37 -12.42 -12.45
CA ARG A 18 18.51 -12.23 -13.91
C ARG A 18 17.22 -11.73 -14.56
N TRP A 19 17.04 -10.42 -14.62
CA TRP A 19 15.79 -9.82 -15.12
C TRP A 19 15.84 -9.34 -16.58
N ASP A 20 16.98 -9.48 -17.25
CA ASP A 20 17.15 -9.01 -18.64
C ASP A 20 16.17 -9.68 -19.63
N PRO A 21 15.93 -11.01 -19.59
CA PRO A 21 14.94 -11.62 -20.48
C PRO A 21 13.53 -11.05 -20.30
N LEU A 22 13.14 -10.71 -19.06
CA LEU A 22 11.87 -10.04 -18.82
C LEU A 22 11.88 -8.62 -19.38
N ARG A 23 12.95 -7.85 -19.17
CA ARG A 23 13.06 -6.49 -19.71
C ARG A 23 12.98 -6.47 -21.23
N ASP A 24 13.69 -7.38 -21.90
CA ASP A 24 13.64 -7.52 -23.36
C ASP A 24 12.22 -7.88 -23.83
N SER A 25 11.56 -8.81 -23.12
CA SER A 25 10.16 -9.18 -23.39
C SER A 25 9.18 -8.02 -23.19
N LEU A 26 9.40 -7.18 -22.18
CA LEU A 26 8.60 -5.98 -21.92
C LEU A 26 8.80 -4.94 -23.04
N ILE A 27 10.04 -4.65 -23.42
CA ILE A 27 10.35 -3.69 -24.48
C ILE A 27 9.74 -4.15 -25.82
N ALA A 28 9.83 -5.45 -26.14
CA ALA A 28 9.22 -6.02 -27.34
C ALA A 28 7.68 -5.96 -27.33
N ALA A 29 7.06 -5.73 -26.17
CA ALA A 29 5.62 -5.58 -25.99
C ALA A 29 5.20 -4.12 -25.69
N ASP A 30 5.99 -3.15 -26.18
CA ASP A 30 5.71 -1.71 -26.08
C ASP A 30 5.60 -1.20 -24.63
N PHE A 31 6.36 -1.79 -23.71
CA PHE A 31 6.58 -1.17 -22.41
C PHE A 31 7.73 -0.18 -22.47
N HIS A 32 7.52 0.97 -21.85
CA HIS A 32 8.50 2.04 -21.72
C HIS A 32 9.03 2.10 -20.28
N GLN A 33 10.34 2.27 -20.14
CA GLN A 33 10.96 2.42 -18.83
C GLN A 33 10.57 3.77 -18.21
N VAL A 34 10.20 3.74 -16.93
CA VAL A 34 9.92 4.94 -16.13
C VAL A 34 11.21 5.38 -15.44
N VAL A 35 11.64 6.61 -15.70
CA VAL A 35 12.89 7.19 -15.16
C VAL A 35 12.61 8.58 -14.56
N PRO A 36 12.90 8.80 -13.26
CA PRO A 36 13.28 7.80 -12.27
C PRO A 36 12.11 6.85 -11.94
N PRO A 37 12.38 5.60 -11.51
CA PRO A 37 11.32 4.72 -11.03
C PRO A 37 10.69 5.26 -9.74
N ASP A 38 9.49 4.79 -9.40
CA ASP A 38 8.91 5.08 -8.09
C ASP A 38 9.78 4.51 -6.95
N ALA A 39 9.77 5.15 -5.78
CA ALA A 39 10.63 4.76 -4.65
C ALA A 39 10.40 3.32 -4.16
N PHE A 40 9.29 2.68 -4.54
CA PHE A 40 9.12 1.25 -4.33
C PHE A 40 10.19 0.41 -5.04
N ALA A 41 10.57 0.81 -6.26
CA ALA A 41 11.18 -0.03 -7.27
C ALA A 41 12.62 0.38 -7.61
N GLU A 42 13.46 -0.60 -7.94
CA GLU A 42 14.78 -0.37 -8.54
C GLU A 42 14.66 -0.03 -10.03
N TRP A 43 13.65 -0.60 -10.69
CA TRP A 43 13.28 -0.27 -12.06
C TRP A 43 11.79 -0.50 -12.28
N GLU A 44 11.26 0.23 -13.24
CA GLU A 44 9.84 0.29 -13.51
C GLU A 44 9.58 0.44 -15.01
N TYR A 45 8.54 -0.24 -15.49
CA TYR A 45 8.05 -0.17 -16.85
C TYR A 45 6.55 0.09 -16.88
N ILE A 46 6.06 0.78 -17.90
CA ILE A 46 4.64 1.02 -18.13
C ILE A 46 4.33 0.93 -19.64
N ASN A 47 3.16 0.41 -20.01
CA ASN A 47 2.67 0.43 -21.39
C ASN A 47 1.48 1.37 -21.57
N ASP A 48 1.05 1.57 -22.82
CA ASP A 48 -0.09 2.44 -23.17
C ASP A 48 -1.43 1.99 -22.56
N ARG A 49 -1.54 0.73 -22.15
CA ARG A 49 -2.71 0.20 -21.44
C ARG A 49 -2.66 0.49 -19.93
N ASN A 50 -1.72 1.30 -19.45
CA ASN A 50 -1.47 1.57 -18.04
C ASN A 50 -1.16 0.31 -17.21
N THR A 51 -0.64 -0.75 -17.84
CA THR A 51 -0.06 -1.88 -17.10
C THR A 51 1.31 -1.46 -16.61
N ARG A 52 1.48 -1.47 -15.30
CA ARG A 52 2.70 -1.02 -14.64
C ARG A 52 3.42 -2.21 -14.02
N VAL A 53 4.71 -2.32 -14.28
CA VAL A 53 5.58 -3.39 -13.79
C VAL A 53 6.66 -2.76 -12.95
N ARG A 54 6.68 -3.07 -11.66
CA ARG A 54 7.63 -2.53 -10.68
C ARG A 54 8.44 -3.65 -10.08
N PHE A 55 9.75 -3.54 -10.13
CA PHE A 55 10.63 -4.52 -9.52
C PHE A 55 11.29 -3.97 -8.27
N ALA A 56 11.26 -4.75 -7.20
CA ALA A 56 12.12 -4.64 -6.03
C ALA A 56 12.85 -5.98 -5.86
N PRO A 57 13.95 -6.06 -5.10
CA PRO A 57 14.68 -7.31 -4.91
C PRO A 57 13.77 -8.51 -4.65
N ASN A 58 13.87 -9.52 -5.53
CA ASN A 58 13.13 -10.78 -5.49
C ASN A 58 11.60 -10.67 -5.68
N VAL A 59 11.08 -9.50 -6.05
CA VAL A 59 9.64 -9.24 -6.18
C VAL A 59 9.34 -8.43 -7.43
N LEU A 60 8.49 -8.98 -8.30
CA LEU A 60 7.83 -8.22 -9.36
C LEU A 60 6.39 -7.92 -8.95
N LEU A 61 6.03 -6.64 -8.95
CA LEU A 61 4.67 -6.16 -8.73
C LEU A 61 4.10 -5.69 -10.06
N VAL A 62 3.02 -6.33 -10.50
CA VAL A 62 2.33 -5.98 -11.74
C VAL A 62 0.96 -5.42 -11.39
N GLU A 63 0.70 -4.20 -11.83
CA GLU A 63 -0.57 -3.49 -11.66
C GLU A 63 -1.20 -3.31 -13.04
N ALA A 64 -2.28 -4.03 -13.32
CA ALA A 64 -3.03 -3.92 -14.57
C ALA A 64 -4.42 -3.34 -14.31
N VAL A 65 -5.05 -2.79 -15.36
CA VAL A 65 -6.37 -2.14 -15.23
C VAL A 65 -7.45 -3.07 -14.69
N ASP A 66 -7.40 -4.36 -15.02
CA ASP A 66 -8.34 -5.37 -14.56
C ASP A 66 -7.71 -6.78 -14.49
N GLY A 67 -8.53 -7.77 -14.14
CA GLY A 67 -8.10 -9.16 -14.01
C GLY A 67 -7.60 -9.76 -15.33
N THR A 68 -8.30 -9.47 -16.42
CA THR A 68 -8.00 -9.98 -17.77
C THR A 68 -6.66 -9.45 -18.26
N ALA A 69 -6.42 -8.14 -18.16
CA ALA A 69 -5.15 -7.52 -18.55
C ALA A 69 -3.97 -8.09 -17.73
N ALA A 70 -4.19 -8.36 -16.44
CA ALA A 70 -3.17 -8.99 -15.60
C ALA A 70 -2.90 -10.47 -15.97
N ASP A 71 -3.93 -11.20 -16.40
CA ASP A 71 -3.80 -12.60 -16.85
C ASP A 71 -3.18 -12.68 -18.26
N ASP A 72 -3.44 -11.69 -19.12
CA ASP A 72 -2.79 -11.51 -20.42
C ASP A 72 -1.31 -11.20 -20.27
N PHE A 73 -0.96 -10.30 -19.35
CA PHE A 73 0.43 -10.01 -18.99
C PHE A 73 1.15 -11.27 -18.53
N ASP A 74 0.54 -12.01 -17.59
CA ASP A 74 1.12 -13.23 -17.07
C ASP A 74 1.36 -14.26 -18.19
N ARG A 75 0.37 -14.52 -19.04
CA ARG A 75 0.54 -15.45 -20.17
C ARG A 75 1.64 -15.03 -21.14
N ALA A 76 1.81 -13.73 -21.38
CA ALA A 76 2.81 -13.21 -22.31
C ALA A 76 4.24 -13.21 -21.74
N HIS A 77 4.38 -12.91 -20.44
CA HIS A 77 5.68 -12.59 -19.84
C HIS A 77 6.13 -13.54 -18.74
N ARG A 78 5.26 -14.43 -18.24
CA ARG A 78 5.62 -15.38 -17.17
C ARG A 78 6.82 -16.20 -17.60
N GLY A 79 6.85 -16.73 -18.83
CA GLY A 79 7.99 -17.50 -19.33
C GLY A 79 9.33 -16.77 -19.25
N ALA A 80 9.34 -15.44 -19.39
CA ALA A 80 10.54 -14.61 -19.28
C ALA A 80 10.93 -14.25 -17.83
N CYS A 81 10.09 -14.59 -16.85
CA CYS A 81 10.41 -14.40 -15.44
C CYS A 81 11.47 -15.44 -15.00
N PRO A 82 12.54 -15.00 -14.34
CA PRO A 82 13.68 -15.88 -14.10
C PRO A 82 13.43 -16.88 -12.96
N SER A 83 13.96 -18.10 -13.12
CA SER A 83 13.93 -19.18 -12.12
C SER A 83 15.34 -19.51 -11.60
N ASP A 84 15.41 -20.40 -10.60
CA ASP A 84 16.65 -20.79 -9.91
C ASP A 84 17.68 -21.48 -10.83
N HIS A 85 17.26 -21.94 -12.02
CA HIS A 85 18.10 -22.77 -12.89
C HIS A 85 18.54 -22.08 -14.20
N ALA A 86 18.44 -20.74 -14.29
CA ALA A 86 18.78 -19.98 -15.50
C ALA A 86 17.99 -20.39 -16.77
N ILE A 87 16.88 -21.11 -16.60
CA ILE A 87 15.95 -21.47 -17.67
C ILE A 87 14.70 -20.60 -17.50
N PRO A 88 14.20 -19.97 -18.57
CA PRO A 88 12.90 -19.31 -18.57
C PRO A 88 11.79 -20.37 -18.45
N ASP A 89 11.44 -20.77 -17.23
CA ASP A 89 10.31 -21.69 -16.92
C ASP A 89 9.10 -20.96 -16.34
N GLY A 90 9.27 -19.67 -16.03
CA GLY A 90 8.28 -18.78 -15.46
C GLY A 90 7.93 -18.98 -14.00
N GLY A 91 8.53 -19.96 -13.31
CA GLY A 91 8.41 -20.19 -11.88
C GLY A 91 6.98 -20.42 -11.39
N ALA A 92 6.79 -20.27 -10.07
CA ALA A 92 5.48 -20.41 -9.43
C ALA A 92 4.48 -19.34 -9.91
N GLU A 93 3.20 -19.69 -9.92
CA GLU A 93 2.12 -18.76 -10.26
C GLU A 93 2.21 -17.48 -9.41
N PRO A 94 1.93 -16.29 -9.99
CA PRO A 94 1.89 -15.07 -9.22
C PRO A 94 0.74 -15.09 -8.23
N GLU A 95 0.97 -14.50 -7.07
CA GLU A 95 -0.07 -14.27 -6.09
C GLU A 95 -1.05 -13.20 -6.61
N ARG A 96 -2.34 -13.54 -6.62
CA ARG A 96 -3.42 -12.59 -6.92
C ARG A 96 -3.81 -11.85 -5.63
N VAL A 97 -3.60 -10.54 -5.61
CA VAL A 97 -3.97 -9.73 -4.44
C VAL A 97 -5.48 -9.53 -4.41
N THR A 98 -6.13 -10.03 -3.36
CA THR A 98 -7.57 -9.88 -3.10
C THR A 98 -7.87 -8.99 -1.90
N LEU A 99 -6.92 -8.85 -0.98
CA LEU A 99 -6.96 -7.98 0.19
C LEU A 99 -5.85 -6.93 0.10
N ILE A 100 -6.18 -5.66 0.34
CA ILE A 100 -5.21 -4.56 0.37
C ILE A 100 -5.33 -3.86 1.73
N ALA A 101 -4.23 -3.81 2.47
CA ALA A 101 -4.16 -2.94 3.64
C ALA A 101 -3.87 -1.50 3.22
N GLY A 102 -4.55 -0.54 3.82
CA GLY A 102 -4.26 0.89 3.70
C GLY A 102 -3.89 1.47 5.06
N SER A 103 -2.96 2.42 5.11
CA SER A 103 -2.56 3.09 6.35
C SER A 103 -2.35 4.58 6.14
N ASP A 104 -2.84 5.41 7.05
CA ASP A 104 -2.72 6.88 7.02
C ASP A 104 -2.74 7.46 8.45
N GLU A 105 -2.35 8.73 8.59
CA GLU A 105 -2.34 9.49 9.85
C GLU A 105 -3.17 10.78 9.82
N ALA A 106 -3.56 11.26 11.00
CA ALA A 106 -4.20 12.56 11.21
C ALA A 106 -3.69 13.23 12.48
N GLY A 107 -3.86 14.56 12.58
CA GLY A 107 -3.41 15.35 13.74
C GLY A 107 -1.91 15.69 13.75
N LYS A 108 -1.17 15.28 12.71
CA LYS A 108 0.23 15.71 12.50
C LYS A 108 0.28 17.23 12.37
N GLY A 109 1.19 17.87 13.12
CA GLY A 109 1.31 19.33 13.18
C GLY A 109 0.19 20.08 13.93
N GLU A 110 -0.90 19.43 14.33
CA GLU A 110 -2.00 20.04 15.09
C GLU A 110 -1.76 19.85 16.59
N ARG A 111 -1.44 20.93 17.32
CA ARG A 111 -1.05 20.83 18.75
C ARG A 111 -2.18 20.40 19.68
N GLU A 112 -3.41 20.78 19.35
CA GLU A 112 -4.60 20.54 20.18
C GLU A 112 -5.29 19.22 19.85
N ARG A 113 -4.86 18.52 18.79
CA ARG A 113 -5.44 17.23 18.39
C ARG A 113 -4.52 16.07 18.72
N SER A 114 -5.13 14.92 18.96
CA SER A 114 -4.41 13.66 19.07
C SER A 114 -3.69 13.35 17.76
N ILE A 115 -2.44 12.88 17.83
CA ILE A 115 -1.84 12.20 16.67
C ILE A 115 -2.49 10.83 16.58
N ALA A 116 -3.14 10.54 15.46
CA ALA A 116 -3.80 9.26 15.23
C ALA A 116 -3.25 8.60 13.96
N VAL A 117 -3.06 7.29 14.00
CA VAL A 117 -2.77 6.43 12.86
C VAL A 117 -3.85 5.37 12.77
N ALA A 118 -4.28 5.04 11.57
CA ALA A 118 -5.20 3.94 11.34
C ALA A 118 -4.70 3.06 10.19
N ALA A 119 -5.02 1.78 10.28
CA ALA A 119 -4.90 0.84 9.16
C ALA A 119 -6.22 0.12 8.92
N VAL A 120 -6.59 -0.08 7.66
CA VAL A 120 -7.82 -0.74 7.21
C VAL A 120 -7.48 -1.84 6.21
N LEU A 121 -8.03 -3.04 6.39
CA LEU A 121 -7.87 -4.15 5.45
C LEU A 121 -9.12 -4.25 4.59
N MET A 122 -8.98 -3.91 3.31
CA MET A 122 -10.09 -3.83 2.37
C MET A 122 -10.02 -4.97 1.35
N PRO A 123 -11.07 -5.79 1.23
CA PRO A 123 -11.22 -6.69 0.09
C PRO A 123 -11.44 -5.89 -1.19
N ARG A 124 -10.73 -6.23 -2.27
CA ARG A 124 -10.89 -5.57 -3.57
C ARG A 124 -12.32 -5.62 -4.10
N ALA A 125 -13.05 -6.69 -3.80
CA ALA A 125 -14.47 -6.82 -4.17
C ALA A 125 -15.35 -5.73 -3.54
N MET A 126 -14.96 -5.18 -2.39
CA MET A 126 -15.70 -4.15 -1.65
C MET A 126 -15.32 -2.72 -2.05
N GLU A 127 -14.29 -2.53 -2.88
CA GLU A 127 -13.85 -1.19 -3.31
C GLU A 127 -14.94 -0.44 -4.08
N GLY A 128 -15.75 -1.15 -4.87
CA GLY A 128 -16.89 -0.55 -5.56
C GLY A 128 -17.93 0.02 -4.59
N GLU A 129 -18.19 -0.71 -3.52
CA GLU A 129 -19.13 -0.31 -2.46
C GLU A 129 -18.60 0.86 -1.63
N ALA A 130 -17.31 0.84 -1.28
CA ALA A 130 -16.64 1.93 -0.58
C ALA A 130 -16.68 3.23 -1.38
N LEU A 131 -16.40 3.15 -2.69
CA LEU A 131 -16.47 4.30 -3.58
C LEU A 131 -17.90 4.85 -3.70
N ALA A 132 -18.89 3.97 -3.84
CA ALA A 132 -20.31 4.37 -3.94
C ALA A 132 -20.82 5.06 -2.66
N ARG A 133 -20.29 4.69 -1.48
CA ARG A 133 -20.56 5.39 -0.22
C ARG A 133 -19.81 6.71 -0.06
N GLY A 134 -18.90 7.04 -0.97
CA GLY A 134 -18.16 8.29 -0.97
C GLY A 134 -16.88 8.28 -0.13
N VAL A 135 -16.29 7.11 0.13
CA VAL A 135 -14.93 7.00 0.70
C VAL A 135 -13.95 7.73 -0.21
N ARG A 136 -13.27 8.72 0.36
CA ARG A 136 -12.31 9.62 -0.31
C ARG A 136 -11.38 10.23 0.73
N ASP A 137 -10.45 11.07 0.28
CA ASP A 137 -9.58 11.84 1.19
C ASP A 137 -10.40 12.50 2.31
N SER A 138 -10.02 12.18 3.55
CA SER A 138 -10.71 12.67 4.74
C SER A 138 -10.72 14.19 4.79
N LYS A 139 -9.70 14.87 4.24
CA LYS A 139 -9.59 16.35 4.18
C LYS A 139 -10.75 16.99 3.42
N SER A 140 -11.31 16.30 2.44
CA SER A 140 -12.47 16.74 1.65
C SER A 140 -13.84 16.41 2.28
N CYS A 141 -13.84 15.82 3.48
CA CYS A 141 -15.05 15.46 4.21
C CYS A 141 -15.31 16.43 5.37
N THR A 142 -16.59 16.71 5.62
CA THR A 142 -17.08 17.39 6.82
C THR A 142 -16.96 16.48 8.05
N ALA A 143 -17.01 17.05 9.26
CA ALA A 143 -16.97 16.27 10.50
C ALA A 143 -18.18 15.32 10.66
N ALA A 144 -19.32 15.63 10.05
CA ALA A 144 -20.47 14.73 10.02
C ALA A 144 -20.20 13.51 9.12
N GLU A 145 -19.72 13.76 7.90
CA GLU A 145 -19.35 12.69 6.95
C GLU A 145 -18.25 11.79 7.51
N VAL A 146 -17.21 12.36 8.14
CA VAL A 146 -16.14 11.57 8.77
C VAL A 146 -16.70 10.62 9.82
N ARG A 147 -17.60 11.08 10.69
CA ARG A 147 -18.21 10.23 11.73
C ARG A 147 -19.12 9.14 11.14
N GLU A 148 -19.85 9.45 10.09
CA GLU A 148 -20.72 8.50 9.42
C GLU A 148 -19.91 7.43 8.68
N LEU A 149 -18.96 7.84 7.84
CA LEU A 149 -18.08 6.94 7.09
C LEU A 149 -17.23 6.11 8.02
N ALA A 150 -16.70 6.68 9.11
CA ALA A 150 -15.90 5.92 10.07
C ALA A 150 -16.69 4.78 10.72
N ARG A 151 -17.92 5.02 11.17
CA ARG A 151 -18.78 3.95 11.71
C ARG A 151 -19.03 2.84 10.69
N TRP A 152 -19.26 3.21 9.44
CA TRP A 152 -19.45 2.22 8.38
C TRP A 152 -18.16 1.41 8.15
N ILE A 153 -17.01 2.07 7.99
CA ILE A 153 -15.70 1.42 7.81
C ILE A 153 -15.37 0.49 8.98
N GLU A 154 -15.58 0.93 10.22
CA GLU A 154 -15.35 0.14 11.43
C GLU A 154 -16.22 -1.15 11.45
N SER A 155 -17.45 -1.07 10.92
CA SER A 155 -18.36 -2.23 10.82
C SER A 155 -18.07 -3.15 9.62
N ALA A 156 -17.60 -2.59 8.51
CA ALA A 156 -17.44 -3.31 7.25
C ALA A 156 -16.06 -3.98 7.11
N PHE A 157 -15.03 -3.45 7.77
CA PHE A 157 -13.65 -3.85 7.54
C PHE A 157 -12.87 -4.12 8.82
N ALA A 158 -11.96 -5.09 8.76
CA ALA A 158 -10.94 -5.24 9.78
C ALA A 158 -10.05 -3.98 9.79
N HIS A 159 -9.84 -3.44 10.98
CA HIS A 159 -9.06 -2.21 11.17
C HIS A 159 -8.27 -2.25 12.47
N CYS A 160 -7.32 -1.32 12.58
CA CYS A 160 -6.59 -1.01 13.79
C CYS A 160 -6.34 0.50 13.84
N THR A 161 -6.45 1.11 15.02
CA THR A 161 -6.19 2.53 15.22
C THR A 161 -5.31 2.72 16.45
N GLN A 162 -4.37 3.65 16.39
CA GLN A 162 -3.56 4.07 17.52
C GLN A 162 -3.61 5.59 17.63
N ALA A 163 -3.77 6.12 18.84
CA ALA A 163 -3.82 7.54 19.07
C ALA A 163 -2.98 7.95 20.27
N ILE A 164 -2.39 9.15 20.19
CA ILE A 164 -1.62 9.77 21.25
C ILE A 164 -2.30 11.10 21.56
N HIS A 165 -2.91 11.16 22.75
CA HIS A 165 -3.55 12.37 23.24
C HIS A 165 -2.54 13.54 23.31
N PRO A 166 -2.95 14.80 23.06
CA PRO A 166 -2.06 15.96 23.12
C PRO A 166 -1.17 16.03 24.36
N SER A 167 -1.71 15.69 25.53
CA SER A 167 -0.96 15.70 26.81
C SER A 167 0.17 14.66 26.88
N LEU A 168 0.11 13.57 26.10
CA LEU A 168 1.10 12.50 26.07
C LEU A 168 2.09 12.64 24.91
N ARG A 169 1.88 13.63 24.02
CA ARG A 169 2.67 13.78 22.79
C ARG A 169 4.16 14.01 23.06
N ALA A 170 4.50 14.81 24.07
CA ALA A 170 5.89 15.10 24.42
C ALA A 170 6.63 13.85 24.92
N GLU A 171 5.98 13.07 25.79
CA GLU A 171 6.53 11.80 26.29
C GLU A 171 6.69 10.78 25.16
N ALA A 172 5.68 10.63 24.32
CA ALA A 172 5.74 9.71 23.18
C ALA A 172 6.85 10.10 22.19
N LEU A 173 7.02 11.39 21.91
CA LEU A 173 8.14 11.88 21.10
C LEU A 173 9.47 11.58 21.77
N HIS A 174 9.62 11.85 23.07
CA HIS A 174 10.85 11.56 23.81
C HIS A 174 11.23 10.08 23.74
N ALA A 175 10.26 9.18 23.92
CA ALA A 175 10.43 7.73 23.77
C ALA A 175 10.91 7.32 22.37
N HIS A 176 10.71 8.16 21.36
CA HIS A 176 11.13 7.95 19.97
C HIS A 176 12.27 8.90 19.55
N ALA A 177 13.14 9.26 20.51
CA ALA A 177 14.30 10.14 20.30
C ALA A 177 13.92 11.52 19.74
N SER A 178 12.78 12.06 20.20
CA SER A 178 12.19 13.34 19.78
C SER A 178 11.99 13.46 18.27
N ASN A 179 11.76 12.34 17.58
CA ASN A 179 11.60 12.28 16.13
C ASN A 179 10.19 11.82 15.75
N GLU A 180 9.38 12.75 15.21
CA GLU A 180 7.98 12.47 14.83
C GLU A 180 7.88 11.39 13.73
N THR A 181 8.84 11.33 12.79
CA THR A 181 8.88 10.28 11.78
C THR A 181 9.08 8.91 12.41
N ARG A 182 9.94 8.77 13.42
CA ARG A 182 10.13 7.49 14.15
C ARG A 182 8.88 7.09 14.90
N LEU A 183 8.21 8.05 15.54
CA LEU A 183 6.94 7.82 16.23
C LEU A 183 5.86 7.32 15.27
N LEU A 184 5.63 8.04 14.16
CA LEU A 184 4.64 7.66 13.15
C LEU A 184 4.97 6.30 12.54
N THR A 185 6.25 6.04 12.25
CA THR A 185 6.70 4.74 11.75
C THR A 185 6.33 3.61 12.71
N ALA A 186 6.55 3.79 14.01
CA ALA A 186 6.20 2.79 15.02
C ALA A 186 4.68 2.57 15.09
N MET A 187 3.89 3.63 15.01
CA MET A 187 2.42 3.55 15.02
C MET A 187 1.85 2.86 13.77
N HIS A 188 2.32 3.22 12.58
CA HIS A 188 1.96 2.57 11.31
C HIS A 188 2.32 1.09 11.31
N ALA A 189 3.57 0.76 11.70
CA ALA A 189 4.01 -0.62 11.80
C ALA A 189 3.19 -1.42 12.83
N HIS A 190 2.84 -0.83 13.98
CA HIS A 190 1.97 -1.47 14.97
C HIS A 190 0.59 -1.80 14.37
N CYS A 191 -0.07 -0.81 13.76
CA CYS A 191 -1.40 -1.00 13.19
C CYS A 191 -1.41 -2.09 12.10
N LEU A 192 -0.41 -2.08 11.21
CA LEU A 192 -0.28 -3.09 10.15
C LEU A 192 0.00 -4.49 10.69
N ARG A 193 0.86 -4.63 11.73
CA ARG A 193 1.10 -5.94 12.39
C ARG A 193 -0.17 -6.48 13.03
N ALA A 194 -0.87 -5.64 13.79
CA ALA A 194 -2.10 -6.03 14.46
C ALA A 194 -3.18 -6.45 13.44
N LEU A 195 -3.25 -5.76 12.32
CA LEU A 195 -4.17 -6.08 11.23
C LEU A 195 -3.79 -7.39 10.53
N HIS A 196 -2.49 -7.60 10.25
CA HIS A 196 -1.99 -8.83 9.65
C HIS A 196 -2.23 -10.06 10.54
N ALA A 197 -2.14 -9.90 11.86
CA ALA A 197 -2.46 -10.96 12.82
C ALA A 197 -3.95 -11.36 12.80
N LYS A 198 -4.86 -10.45 12.41
CA LYS A 198 -6.29 -10.75 12.26
C LYS A 198 -6.58 -11.47 10.93
N ALA A 199 -5.95 -11.02 9.85
CA ALA A 199 -6.06 -11.63 8.54
C ALA A 199 -4.79 -11.30 7.72
N ALA A 200 -4.12 -12.34 7.25
CA ALA A 200 -2.89 -12.20 6.48
C ALA A 200 -3.15 -11.48 5.15
N PHE A 201 -2.21 -10.63 4.74
CA PHE A 201 -2.23 -9.91 3.47
C PHE A 201 -0.81 -9.67 2.97
N SER A 202 -0.65 -9.58 1.66
CA SER A 202 0.68 -9.44 1.03
C SER A 202 1.00 -8.05 0.52
N LEU A 203 0.03 -7.13 0.55
CA LEU A 203 0.20 -5.75 0.09
C LEU A 203 -0.41 -4.76 1.08
N ALA A 204 0.42 -3.82 1.55
CA ALA A 204 -0.04 -2.61 2.21
C ALA A 204 0.34 -1.38 1.37
N ARG A 205 -0.61 -0.46 1.23
CA ARG A 205 -0.41 0.89 0.73
C ARG A 205 -0.38 1.83 1.93
N VAL A 206 0.63 2.67 2.02
CA VAL A 206 0.79 3.62 3.13
C VAL A 206 0.96 5.00 2.52
N ASP A 207 0.28 6.02 3.06
CA ASP A 207 0.55 7.39 2.62
C ASP A 207 1.97 7.79 3.02
N ARG A 208 2.75 8.28 2.04
CA ARG A 208 4.18 8.53 2.26
C ARG A 208 4.37 9.81 3.07
N PHE A 209 4.79 9.66 4.32
CA PHE A 209 5.13 10.78 5.22
C PHE A 209 6.64 11.07 5.34
N ALA A 210 7.50 10.24 4.74
CA ALA A 210 8.97 10.39 4.74
C ALA A 210 9.62 9.75 3.49
N PRO A 211 10.81 10.21 3.06
CA PRO A 211 11.43 9.75 1.80
C PRO A 211 12.02 8.32 1.86
N ASN A 212 12.48 7.86 3.03
CA ASN A 212 13.30 6.65 3.16
C ASN A 212 12.51 5.37 3.42
N ARG A 213 11.22 5.35 3.05
CA ARG A 213 10.31 4.20 3.26
C ARG A 213 10.41 3.56 4.65
N PRO A 214 10.24 4.35 5.74
CA PRO A 214 10.54 3.87 7.07
C PRO A 214 9.59 2.77 7.57
N VAL A 215 8.35 2.71 7.08
CA VAL A 215 7.39 1.65 7.47
C VAL A 215 7.81 0.32 6.84
N ALA A 216 8.24 0.35 5.58
CA ALA A 216 8.82 -0.82 4.92
C ALA A 216 10.04 -1.34 5.72
N ALA A 217 10.96 -0.45 6.09
CA ALA A 217 12.13 -0.81 6.89
C ALA A 217 11.75 -1.40 8.27
N ALA A 218 10.74 -0.85 8.93
CA ALA A 218 10.27 -1.32 10.25
C ALA A 218 9.63 -2.71 10.21
N LEU A 219 9.09 -3.15 9.06
CA LEU A 219 8.43 -4.44 8.91
C LEU A 219 9.30 -5.49 8.23
N ALA A 220 10.36 -5.11 7.51
CA ALA A 220 11.18 -6.01 6.69
C ALA A 220 11.67 -7.28 7.40
N LEU A 221 12.13 -7.18 8.66
CA LEU A 221 12.65 -8.34 9.40
C LEU A 221 11.58 -9.26 9.98
N THR A 222 10.41 -8.70 10.32
CA THR A 222 9.36 -9.45 11.04
C THR A 222 8.24 -9.93 10.12
N HIS A 223 8.02 -9.24 9.00
CA HIS A 223 6.97 -9.50 8.03
C HIS A 223 7.52 -9.35 6.59
N PRO A 224 8.59 -10.09 6.22
CA PRO A 224 9.31 -9.92 4.96
C PRO A 224 8.45 -10.19 3.71
N LEU A 225 7.33 -10.91 3.85
CA LEU A 225 6.43 -11.23 2.75
C LEU A 225 5.41 -10.12 2.44
N ILE A 226 5.22 -9.15 3.36
CA ILE A 226 4.31 -8.03 3.12
C ILE A 226 5.04 -6.98 2.28
N LEU A 227 4.49 -6.68 1.11
CA LEU A 227 4.94 -5.56 0.30
C LEU A 227 4.37 -4.26 0.86
N ILE A 228 5.26 -3.43 1.42
CA ILE A 228 4.91 -2.09 1.89
C ILE A 228 5.23 -1.08 0.79
N ASP A 229 4.17 -0.59 0.14
CA ASP A 229 4.24 0.41 -0.90
C ASP A 229 3.83 1.79 -0.37
N GLU A 230 4.83 2.56 0.07
CA GLU A 230 4.67 3.91 0.59
C GLU A 230 4.48 4.89 -0.57
N CYS A 231 3.24 5.21 -0.87
CA CYS A 231 2.82 5.95 -2.04
C CYS A 231 2.73 7.44 -1.75
N VAL A 232 3.30 8.28 -2.61
CA VAL A 232 2.94 9.71 -2.62
C VAL A 232 1.49 9.84 -3.07
N ARG A 233 0.65 10.59 -2.36
CA ARG A 233 -0.79 10.68 -2.61
C ARG A 233 -1.47 9.32 -2.41
N GLY A 234 -1.30 8.74 -1.23
CA GLY A 234 -1.86 7.44 -0.88
C GLY A 234 -3.38 7.41 -0.96
N GLU A 235 -4.06 8.54 -0.72
CA GLU A 235 -5.52 8.72 -0.71
C GLU A 235 -6.22 8.38 -2.03
N ARG A 236 -5.47 8.24 -3.13
CA ARG A 236 -6.01 7.70 -4.39
C ARG A 236 -6.47 6.25 -4.24
N HIS A 237 -5.90 5.50 -3.31
CA HIS A 237 -6.24 4.11 -3.00
C HIS A 237 -7.32 4.08 -1.93
N LEU A 238 -8.41 3.36 -2.19
CA LEU A 238 -9.57 3.31 -1.29
C LEU A 238 -9.24 2.80 0.12
N ALA A 239 -8.35 1.83 0.25
CA ALA A 239 -7.92 1.34 1.56
C ALA A 239 -7.22 2.45 2.39
N VAL A 240 -6.39 3.28 1.74
CA VAL A 240 -5.70 4.41 2.40
C VAL A 240 -6.68 5.53 2.70
N ALA A 241 -7.60 5.86 1.78
CA ALA A 241 -8.67 6.82 2.03
C ALA A 241 -9.56 6.40 3.22
N ALA A 242 -9.89 5.12 3.33
CA ALA A 242 -10.62 4.58 4.48
C ALA A 242 -9.82 4.71 5.79
N ALA A 243 -8.51 4.42 5.75
CA ALA A 243 -7.62 4.65 6.88
C ALA A 243 -7.55 6.14 7.27
N SER A 244 -7.48 7.04 6.29
CA SER A 244 -7.49 8.50 6.49
C SER A 244 -8.74 8.95 7.25
N ILE A 245 -9.91 8.43 6.86
CA ILE A 245 -11.19 8.72 7.52
C ILE A 245 -11.17 8.23 8.97
N LEU A 246 -10.69 7.01 9.24
CA LEU A 246 -10.59 6.50 10.62
C LEU A 246 -9.60 7.29 11.46
N ALA A 247 -8.41 7.57 10.93
CA ALA A 247 -7.39 8.37 11.62
C ALA A 247 -7.94 9.75 11.97
N ARG A 248 -8.65 10.40 11.02
CA ARG A 248 -9.32 11.67 11.28
C ARG A 248 -10.45 11.53 12.30
N ALA A 249 -11.29 10.51 12.23
CA ALA A 249 -12.35 10.31 13.21
C ALA A 249 -11.80 10.13 14.63
N VAL A 250 -10.67 9.43 14.77
CA VAL A 250 -9.99 9.21 16.05
C VAL A 250 -9.28 10.48 16.54
N SER A 251 -8.65 11.28 15.68
CA SER A 251 -7.99 12.53 16.09
C SER A 251 -8.97 13.63 16.54
N LEU A 252 -10.24 13.49 16.19
CA LEU A 252 -11.35 14.37 16.61
C LEU A 252 -11.99 13.95 17.95
N ARG A 253 -11.67 12.76 18.48
CA ARG A 253 -12.13 12.27 19.78
C ARG A 253 -11.20 12.77 20.89
#